data_AF-A0A135L655-F1
#
_entry.id   AF-A0A135L655-F1
#
_cell.length_a   1.000
_cell.length_b   1.000
_cell.length_c   1.000
_cell.angle_alpha   90.00
_cell.angle_beta   90.00
_cell.angle_gamma   90.00
#
_symmetry.space_group_name_H-M   'P 1'
#
loop_
_entity.id
_entity.type
_entity.pdbx_description
1 polymer ?
#
loop_
_entity_poly.entity_id
_entity_poly.type
_entity_poly.pdbx_seq_one_letter_code
_entity_poly.pdbx_strand_id
1 'polypeptide(L)'
;MKVGQKLALGFASIMVMFFIAVLIILYNIISMGSMVTELVNQGHDTAQILEIVYQKINFVKVLILAIIPSGIVGASIIAYSITIRISKPVKLVTAHVGEITNGNLNLSPLSIKNKDEIGELAKNFTEMLSSLKELIQHIQHSSLQVTDTAEQLSHTSTEVALAAEQVATTTASVAEGMEKQVQMLQGSEQTLFQVVETIKEVNQKTQSVYVASQQSMETAEQGTYVIDETIRQMKKVNQTVKETGTYVTTLRQKNARIEICFTRWPTIFSNS
;
A
#
# COMPACT_ATOMS: atom_id res chain seq x y z
N MET A 1 -4.42 -61.12 8.21
CA MET A 1 -4.87 -61.81 6.99
C MET A 1 -5.93 -60.94 6.34
N LYS A 2 -5.68 -60.57 5.09
CA LYS A 2 -6.51 -59.69 4.26
C LYS A 2 -7.96 -60.17 4.22
N VAL A 3 -8.94 -59.26 4.11
CA VAL A 3 -10.36 -59.66 3.99
C VAL A 3 -10.56 -60.63 2.82
N GLY A 4 -9.95 -60.31 1.67
CA GLY A 4 -10.00 -61.15 0.48
C GLY A 4 -9.43 -62.55 0.72
N GLN A 5 -8.33 -62.66 1.48
CA GLN A 5 -7.76 -63.96 1.85
C GLN A 5 -8.69 -64.76 2.77
N LYS A 6 -9.35 -64.12 3.75
CA LYS A 6 -10.32 -64.79 4.64
C LYS A 6 -11.52 -65.33 3.89
N LEU A 7 -12.04 -64.57 2.92
CA LEU A 7 -13.14 -65.02 2.09
C LEU A 7 -12.72 -66.14 1.14
N ALA A 8 -11.57 -66.00 0.48
CA ALA A 8 -11.04 -67.03 -0.42
C ALA A 8 -10.82 -68.37 0.31
N LEU A 9 -10.29 -68.35 1.53
CA LEU A 9 -10.16 -69.54 2.38
C LEU A 9 -11.51 -70.15 2.76
N GLY A 10 -12.51 -69.32 3.07
CA GLY A 10 -13.88 -69.78 3.35
C GLY A 10 -14.53 -70.46 2.15
N PHE A 11 -14.46 -69.83 0.97
CA PHE A 11 -14.99 -70.41 -0.28
C PHE A 11 -14.26 -71.70 -0.67
N ALA A 12 -12.93 -71.72 -0.58
CA ALA A 12 -12.14 -72.92 -0.86
C ALA A 12 -12.51 -74.08 0.08
N SER A 13 -12.68 -73.81 1.38
CA SER A 13 -13.08 -74.84 2.35
C SER A 13 -14.45 -75.44 2.05
N ILE A 14 -15.45 -74.61 1.70
CA ILE A 14 -16.80 -75.10 1.34
C ILE A 14 -16.76 -75.88 0.01
N MET A 15 -16.04 -75.40 -1.01
CA MET A 15 -15.92 -76.12 -2.27
C MET A 15 -15.27 -77.49 -2.09
N VAL A 16 -14.20 -77.58 -1.28
CA VAL A 16 -13.54 -78.86 -1.00
C VAL A 16 -14.47 -79.81 -0.24
N MET A 17 -15.21 -79.34 0.78
CA MET A 17 -16.19 -80.18 1.48
C MET A 17 -17.29 -80.68 0.54
N PHE A 18 -17.81 -79.82 -0.33
CA PHE A 18 -18.85 -80.21 -1.28
C PHE A 18 -18.33 -81.24 -2.29
N PHE A 19 -17.12 -81.04 -2.81
CA PHE A 19 -16.49 -81.98 -3.75
C PHE A 19 -16.27 -83.36 -3.11
N ILE A 20 -15.76 -83.40 -1.87
CA ILE A 20 -15.62 -84.65 -1.11
C ILE A 20 -16.98 -85.32 -0.90
N ALA A 21 -18.01 -84.56 -0.54
CA ALA A 21 -19.36 -85.08 -0.33
C ALA A 21 -19.95 -85.70 -1.62
N VAL A 22 -19.76 -85.05 -2.76
CA VAL A 22 -20.16 -85.58 -4.08
C VAL A 22 -19.40 -86.86 -4.42
N LEU A 23 -18.09 -86.91 -4.19
CA LEU A 23 -17.29 -88.12 -4.41
C LEU A 23 -17.77 -89.29 -3.55
N ILE A 24 -18.12 -89.04 -2.28
CA ILE A 24 -18.68 -90.06 -1.38
C ILE A 24 -20.01 -90.59 -1.93
N ILE A 25 -20.89 -89.73 -2.43
CA ILE A 25 -22.16 -90.16 -3.05
C ILE A 25 -21.88 -91.00 -4.30
N LEU A 26 -21.00 -90.51 -5.19
CA LEU A 26 -20.67 -91.21 -6.44
C LEU A 26 -20.09 -92.61 -6.17
N TYR A 27 -19.18 -92.70 -5.20
CA TYR A 27 -18.60 -93.97 -4.77
C TYR A 27 -19.66 -94.94 -4.27
N ASN A 28 -20.60 -94.48 -3.43
CA ASN A 28 -21.68 -95.33 -2.91
C ASN A 28 -22.59 -95.86 -4.02
N ILE A 29 -22.89 -95.03 -5.03
CA ILE A 29 -23.71 -95.42 -6.19
C ILE A 29 -22.96 -96.45 -7.06
N ILE A 30 -21.69 -96.21 -7.39
CA ILE A 30 -20.89 -97.12 -8.24
C ILE A 30 -20.66 -98.46 -7.52
N SER A 31 -20.30 -98.43 -6.23
CA SER A 31 -20.10 -99.61 -5.39
C SER A 31 -21.36 -100.48 -5.27
N MET A 32 -22.54 -99.91 -5.48
CA MET A 32 -23.80 -100.66 -5.43
C MET A 32 -23.89 -101.73 -6.52
N GLY A 33 -23.41 -101.45 -7.74
CA GLY A 33 -23.48 -102.38 -8.86
C GLY A 33 -22.64 -103.64 -8.65
N SER A 34 -21.39 -103.48 -8.20
CA SER A 34 -20.51 -104.62 -7.90
C SER A 34 -20.99 -105.45 -6.72
N MET A 35 -21.57 -104.81 -5.69
CA MET A 35 -22.15 -105.49 -4.54
C MET A 35 -23.33 -106.39 -4.92
N VAL A 36 -24.21 -105.94 -5.81
CA VAL A 36 -25.36 -106.75 -6.26
C VAL A 36 -24.88 -107.99 -7.01
N THR A 37 -23.90 -107.86 -7.91
CA THR A 37 -23.32 -109.00 -8.64
C THR A 37 -22.68 -110.02 -7.70
N GLU A 38 -21.96 -109.55 -6.67
CA GLU A 38 -21.34 -110.43 -5.67
C GLU A 38 -22.39 -111.20 -4.84
N LEU A 39 -23.45 -110.53 -4.40
CA LEU A 39 -24.52 -111.17 -3.63
C LEU A 39 -25.27 -112.22 -4.44
N VAL A 40 -25.49 -111.99 -5.74
CA VAL A 40 -26.07 -112.98 -6.66
C VAL A 40 -25.15 -114.18 -6.84
N ASN A 41 -23.84 -113.96 -7.00
CA ASN A 41 -22.85 -115.04 -7.15
C ASN A 41 -22.70 -115.90 -5.88
N GLN A 42 -22.94 -115.33 -4.70
CA GLN A 42 -22.92 -116.04 -3.42
C GLN A 42 -24.22 -116.82 -3.13
N GLY A 43 -25.19 -116.83 -4.04
CA GLY A 43 -26.43 -117.59 -3.91
C GLY A 43 -27.41 -117.03 -2.87
N HIS A 44 -27.31 -115.74 -2.50
CA HIS A 44 -28.27 -115.10 -1.61
C HIS A 44 -29.66 -115.08 -2.26
N ASP A 45 -30.70 -115.26 -1.44
CA ASP A 45 -32.08 -115.16 -1.90
C ASP A 45 -32.39 -113.74 -2.39
N THR A 46 -33.18 -113.64 -3.45
CA THR A 46 -33.64 -112.38 -4.06
C THR A 46 -34.25 -111.41 -3.05
N ALA A 47 -34.94 -111.93 -2.04
CA ALA A 47 -35.50 -111.12 -0.95
C ALA A 47 -34.43 -110.45 -0.09
N GLN A 48 -33.33 -111.15 0.23
CA GLN A 48 -32.23 -110.61 1.04
C GLN A 48 -31.42 -109.56 0.25
N ILE A 49 -31.20 -109.79 -1.04
CA ILE A 49 -30.53 -108.82 -1.93
C ILE A 49 -31.34 -107.53 -1.99
N LEU A 50 -32.66 -107.64 -2.09
CA LEU A 50 -33.57 -106.50 -2.17
C LEU A 50 -33.54 -105.65 -0.88
N GLU A 51 -33.53 -106.27 0.29
CA GLU A 51 -33.47 -105.57 1.59
C GLU A 51 -32.17 -104.76 1.75
N ILE A 52 -31.02 -105.36 1.43
CA ILE A 52 -29.71 -104.68 1.48
C ILE A 52 -29.66 -103.50 0.49
N VAL A 53 -30.21 -103.70 -0.72
CA VAL A 53 -30.32 -102.66 -1.74
C VAL A 53 -31.17 -101.48 -1.25
N TYR A 54 -32.33 -101.73 -0.64
CA TYR A 54 -33.18 -100.68 -0.09
C TYR A 54 -32.50 -99.93 1.06
N GLN A 55 -31.78 -100.63 1.94
CA GLN A 55 -31.03 -99.99 3.01
C GLN A 55 -29.96 -99.02 2.46
N LYS A 56 -29.22 -99.43 1.41
CA LYS A 56 -28.20 -98.59 0.76
C LYS A 56 -28.82 -97.40 0.04
N ILE A 57 -29.95 -97.58 -0.63
CA ILE A 57 -30.71 -96.48 -1.27
C ILE A 57 -31.16 -95.46 -0.23
N ASN A 58 -31.71 -95.91 0.91
CA ASN A 58 -32.13 -95.01 1.98
C ASN A 58 -30.95 -94.25 2.60
N PHE A 59 -29.80 -94.91 2.76
CA PHE A 59 -28.57 -94.24 3.22
C PHE A 59 -28.12 -93.13 2.24
N VAL A 60 -28.10 -93.41 0.93
CA VAL A 60 -27.76 -92.40 -0.09
C VAL A 60 -28.78 -91.26 -0.11
N LYS A 61 -30.08 -91.55 0.03
CA LYS A 61 -31.13 -90.53 0.14
C LYS A 61 -30.92 -89.61 1.35
N VAL A 62 -30.59 -90.17 2.52
CA VAL A 62 -30.29 -89.40 3.74
C VAL A 62 -29.06 -88.52 3.55
N LEU A 63 -28.00 -89.03 2.92
CA LEU A 63 -26.79 -88.24 2.60
C LEU A 63 -27.11 -87.04 1.70
N ILE A 64 -27.88 -87.25 0.62
CA ILE A 64 -28.27 -86.17 -0.30
C ILE A 64 -29.13 -85.13 0.44
N LEU A 65 -30.10 -85.58 1.23
CA LEU A 65 -30.97 -84.71 2.03
C LEU A 65 -30.21 -83.94 3.13
N ALA A 66 -29.07 -84.44 3.60
CA ALA A 66 -28.23 -83.74 4.59
C ALA A 66 -27.29 -82.71 3.94
N ILE A 67 -26.74 -82.99 2.75
CA ILE A 67 -25.75 -82.12 2.09
C ILE A 67 -26.38 -80.82 1.56
N ILE A 68 -27.55 -80.90 0.93
CA ILE A 68 -28.25 -79.74 0.36
C ILE A 68 -28.47 -78.63 1.41
N PRO A 69 -29.09 -78.88 2.58
CA PRO A 69 -29.27 -77.86 3.60
C PRO A 69 -27.94 -77.39 4.20
N SER A 70 -26.93 -78.26 4.34
CA SER A 70 -25.61 -77.84 4.84
C SER A 70 -24.94 -76.82 3.91
N GLY A 71 -25.09 -76.98 2.60
CA GLY A 71 -24.57 -76.05 1.60
C GLY A 71 -25.28 -74.70 1.66
N ILE A 72 -26.61 -74.69 1.82
CA ILE A 72 -27.41 -73.47 1.97
C ILE A 72 -27.00 -72.71 3.23
N VAL A 73 -26.84 -73.42 4.35
CA VAL A 73 -26.40 -72.82 5.63
C VAL A 73 -24.99 -72.23 5.49
N GLY A 74 -24.06 -72.97 4.88
CA GLY A 74 -22.69 -72.50 4.64
C GLY A 74 -22.64 -71.23 3.76
N ALA A 75 -23.38 -71.23 2.66
CA ALA A 75 -23.49 -70.06 1.77
C ALA A 75 -24.09 -68.84 2.51
N SER A 76 -25.11 -69.07 3.33
CA SER A 76 -25.76 -68.01 4.14
C SER A 76 -24.80 -67.40 5.16
N ILE A 77 -23.97 -68.21 5.81
CA ILE A 77 -22.96 -67.74 6.79
C ILE A 77 -21.89 -66.87 6.10
N ILE A 78 -21.44 -67.25 4.90
CA ILE A 78 -20.47 -66.45 4.13
C ILE A 78 -21.12 -65.13 3.70
N ALA A 79 -22.32 -65.16 3.11
CA ALA A 79 -23.04 -63.96 2.68
C ALA A 79 -23.26 -62.98 3.84
N TYR A 80 -23.65 -63.50 5.00
CA TYR A 80 -23.80 -62.71 6.23
C TYR A 80 -22.47 -62.11 6.69
N SER A 81 -21.37 -62.87 6.63
CA SER A 81 -20.04 -62.40 6.98
C SER A 81 -19.54 -61.28 6.06
N ILE A 82 -19.76 -61.41 4.75
CA ILE A 82 -19.45 -60.35 3.76
C ILE A 82 -20.24 -59.08 4.09
N THR A 83 -21.54 -59.23 4.33
CA THR A 83 -22.42 -58.10 4.62
C THR A 83 -21.95 -57.31 5.84
N ILE A 84 -21.57 -57.99 6.92
CA ILE A 84 -21.16 -57.32 8.17
C ILE A 84 -19.75 -56.77 8.12
N ARG A 85 -18.80 -57.53 7.57
CA ARG A 85 -17.38 -57.16 7.62
C ARG A 85 -16.93 -56.26 6.48
N ILE A 86 -17.69 -56.19 5.39
CA ILE A 86 -17.33 -55.44 4.18
C ILE A 86 -18.45 -54.47 3.82
N SER A 87 -19.63 -54.98 3.44
CA SER A 87 -20.67 -54.13 2.83
C SER A 87 -21.17 -53.04 3.77
N LYS A 88 -21.36 -53.36 5.06
CA LYS A 88 -21.76 -52.37 6.08
C LYS A 88 -20.70 -51.27 6.28
N PRO A 89 -19.42 -51.59 6.60
CA PRO A 89 -18.37 -50.58 6.70
C PRO A 89 -18.18 -49.73 5.44
N VAL A 90 -18.17 -50.36 4.25
CA VAL A 90 -18.02 -49.62 2.98
C VAL A 90 -19.18 -48.66 2.78
N LYS A 91 -20.42 -49.12 3.01
CA LYS A 91 -21.61 -48.24 2.90
C LYS A 91 -21.55 -47.07 3.89
N LEU A 92 -20.98 -47.26 5.08
CA LEU A 92 -20.80 -46.19 6.06
C LEU A 92 -19.78 -45.15 5.59
N VAL A 93 -18.64 -45.59 5.03
CA VAL A 93 -17.64 -44.70 4.41
C VAL A 93 -18.28 -43.93 3.25
N THR A 94 -19.00 -44.62 2.36
CA THR A 94 -19.70 -43.98 1.23
C THR A 94 -20.72 -42.95 1.69
N ALA A 95 -21.46 -43.21 2.78
CA ALA A 95 -22.37 -42.24 3.35
C ALA A 95 -21.63 -40.98 3.86
N HIS A 96 -20.48 -41.14 4.52
CA HIS A 96 -19.67 -40.00 4.97
C HIS A 96 -19.08 -39.22 3.79
N VAL A 97 -18.63 -39.89 2.74
CA VAL A 97 -18.22 -39.24 1.50
C VAL A 97 -19.38 -38.42 0.92
N GLY A 98 -20.59 -38.97 0.90
CA GLY A 98 -21.78 -38.25 0.45
C GLY A 98 -22.03 -36.96 1.24
N GLU A 99 -21.91 -37.01 2.57
CA GLU A 99 -22.00 -35.81 3.42
C GLU A 99 -20.92 -34.78 3.11
N ILE A 100 -19.67 -35.21 2.92
CA ILE A 100 -18.56 -34.32 2.51
C ILE A 100 -18.86 -33.66 1.16
N THR A 101 -19.39 -34.41 0.19
CA THR A 101 -19.77 -33.84 -1.12
C THR A 101 -20.93 -32.83 -1.03
N ASN A 102 -21.76 -32.93 0.01
CA ASN A 102 -22.79 -31.95 0.34
C ASN A 102 -22.25 -30.75 1.16
N GLY A 103 -20.94 -30.69 1.41
CA GLY A 103 -20.29 -29.62 2.17
C GLY A 103 -20.32 -29.83 3.70
N ASN A 104 -20.83 -30.95 4.19
CA ASN A 104 -20.84 -31.25 5.62
C ASN A 104 -19.53 -31.93 6.04
N LEU A 105 -18.61 -31.15 6.59
CA LEU A 105 -17.33 -31.63 7.14
C LEU A 105 -17.39 -31.90 8.66
N ASN A 106 -18.52 -31.61 9.31
CA ASN A 106 -18.65 -31.75 10.77
C ASN A 106 -19.17 -33.14 11.15
N LEU A 107 -18.56 -34.16 10.58
CA LEU A 107 -18.91 -35.55 10.80
C LEU A 107 -18.10 -36.13 11.95
N SER A 108 -18.71 -37.07 12.67
CA SER A 108 -17.99 -37.83 13.69
C SER A 108 -16.96 -38.77 13.06
N PRO A 109 -15.83 -39.08 13.73
CA PRO A 109 -14.85 -40.03 13.21
C PRO A 109 -15.47 -41.40 12.95
N LEU A 110 -15.08 -42.03 11.83
CA LEU A 110 -15.54 -43.37 11.49
C LEU A 110 -14.98 -44.40 12.48
N SER A 111 -15.83 -44.93 13.36
CA SER A 111 -15.45 -46.00 14.29
C SER A 111 -15.58 -47.38 13.64
N ILE A 112 -14.63 -47.73 12.78
CA ILE A 112 -14.57 -49.06 12.13
C ILE A 112 -13.45 -49.88 12.80
N LYS A 113 -13.84 -50.95 13.51
CA LYS A 113 -12.92 -51.80 14.31
C LYS A 113 -12.24 -52.92 13.50
N ASN A 114 -12.35 -52.90 12.18
CA ASN A 114 -11.73 -53.88 11.30
C ASN A 114 -10.19 -53.82 11.42
N LYS A 115 -9.54 -54.98 11.42
CA LYS A 115 -8.06 -55.11 11.45
C LYS A 115 -7.50 -55.51 10.09
N ASP A 116 -8.14 -55.05 9.04
CA ASP A 116 -7.88 -55.42 7.66
C ASP A 116 -7.98 -54.17 6.77
N GLU A 117 -7.98 -54.34 5.45
CA GLU A 117 -7.95 -53.23 4.49
C GLU A 117 -9.16 -52.29 4.64
N ILE A 118 -10.28 -52.77 5.17
CA ILE A 118 -11.46 -51.95 5.42
C ILE A 118 -11.23 -51.02 6.62
N GLY A 119 -10.48 -51.48 7.62
CA GLY A 119 -10.05 -50.64 8.75
C GLY A 119 -9.02 -49.60 8.33
N GLU A 120 -8.07 -49.99 7.47
CA GLU A 120 -7.09 -49.06 6.90
C GLU A 120 -7.76 -47.99 6.03
N LEU A 121 -8.73 -48.36 5.20
CA LEU A 121 -9.55 -47.42 4.43
C LEU A 121 -10.26 -46.41 5.34
N ALA A 122 -10.86 -46.87 6.44
CA ALA A 122 -11.55 -46.00 7.39
C ALA A 122 -10.60 -45.00 8.07
N LYS A 123 -9.39 -45.47 8.42
CA LYS A 123 -8.35 -44.63 9.01
C LYS A 123 -7.88 -43.55 8.03
N ASN A 124 -7.49 -43.94 6.81
CA ASN A 124 -7.01 -43.02 5.78
C ASN A 124 -8.09 -42.01 5.38
N PHE A 125 -9.36 -42.43 5.34
CA PHE A 125 -10.49 -41.53 5.13
C PHE A 125 -10.65 -40.50 6.27
N THR A 126 -10.46 -40.93 7.52
CA THR A 126 -10.53 -40.01 8.68
C THR A 126 -9.40 -38.98 8.65
N GLU A 127 -8.19 -39.39 8.28
CA GLU A 127 -7.06 -38.47 8.09
C GLU A 127 -7.33 -37.47 6.97
N MET A 128 -7.86 -37.92 5.82
CA MET A 128 -8.27 -37.05 4.71
C MET A 128 -9.32 -36.02 5.14
N LEU A 129 -10.34 -36.44 5.92
CA LEU A 129 -11.36 -35.52 6.44
C LEU A 129 -10.73 -34.45 7.36
N SER A 130 -9.77 -34.83 8.21
CA SER A 130 -9.06 -33.89 9.09
C SER A 130 -8.27 -32.86 8.28
N SER A 131 -7.46 -33.32 7.32
CA SER A 131 -6.67 -32.43 6.47
C SER A 131 -7.54 -31.51 5.62
N LEU A 132 -8.69 -31.99 5.13
CA LEU A 132 -9.64 -31.16 4.40
C LEU A 132 -10.24 -30.07 5.31
N LYS A 133 -10.58 -30.41 6.56
CA LYS A 133 -11.09 -29.45 7.53
C LYS A 133 -10.06 -28.36 7.86
N GLU A 134 -8.81 -28.74 8.09
CA GLU A 134 -7.70 -27.80 8.32
C GLU A 134 -7.50 -26.88 7.11
N LEU A 135 -7.52 -27.43 5.89
CA LEU A 135 -7.39 -26.64 4.66
C LEU A 135 -8.52 -25.60 4.53
N ILE A 136 -9.77 -25.98 4.81
CA ILE A 136 -10.90 -25.04 4.77
C ILE A 136 -10.77 -23.96 5.85
N GLN A 137 -10.30 -24.30 7.06
CA GLN A 137 -10.03 -23.32 8.11
C GLN A 137 -8.94 -22.33 7.70
N HIS A 138 -7.86 -22.80 7.06
CA HIS A 138 -6.82 -21.94 6.52
C HIS A 138 -7.35 -21.01 5.42
N ILE A 139 -8.17 -21.52 4.49
CA ILE A 139 -8.80 -20.69 3.46
C ILE A 139 -9.69 -19.61 4.09
N GLN A 140 -10.49 -19.98 5.09
CA GLN A 140 -11.35 -19.03 5.79
C GLN A 140 -10.53 -17.93 6.48
N HIS A 141 -9.45 -18.30 7.17
CA HIS A 141 -8.57 -17.35 7.82
C HIS A 141 -7.91 -16.39 6.82
N SER A 142 -7.35 -16.93 5.72
CA SER A 142 -6.76 -16.11 4.66
C SER A 142 -7.78 -15.19 4.00
N SER A 143 -9.02 -15.65 3.81
CA SER A 143 -10.09 -14.81 3.26
C SER A 143 -10.42 -13.63 4.18
N LEU A 144 -10.45 -13.85 5.50
CA LEU A 144 -10.64 -12.76 6.46
C LEU A 144 -9.50 -11.75 6.41
N GLN A 145 -8.25 -12.22 6.34
CA GLN A 145 -7.09 -11.32 6.18
C GLN A 145 -7.16 -10.51 4.88
N VAL A 146 -7.63 -11.10 3.78
CA VAL A 146 -7.84 -10.39 2.52
C VAL A 146 -8.92 -9.32 2.67
N THR A 147 -10.02 -9.61 3.38
CA THR A 147 -11.06 -8.62 3.66
C THR A 147 -10.52 -7.46 4.52
N ASP A 148 -9.81 -7.75 5.61
CA ASP A 148 -9.24 -6.74 6.50
C ASP A 148 -8.26 -5.83 5.75
N THR A 149 -7.39 -6.42 4.91
CA THR A 149 -6.43 -5.65 4.10
C THR A 149 -7.10 -4.81 3.02
N ALA A 150 -8.20 -5.30 2.44
CA ALA A 150 -8.99 -4.52 1.48
C ALA A 150 -9.68 -3.32 2.14
N GLU A 151 -10.21 -3.49 3.36
CA GLU A 151 -10.77 -2.38 4.14
C GLU A 151 -9.70 -1.34 4.48
N GLN A 152 -8.53 -1.77 4.96
CA GLN A 152 -7.41 -0.88 5.25
C GLN A 152 -6.92 -0.14 3.99
N LEU A 153 -6.88 -0.82 2.84
CA LEU A 153 -6.50 -0.21 1.56
C LEU A 153 -7.54 0.84 1.11
N SER A 154 -8.83 0.58 1.32
CA SER A 154 -9.91 1.52 1.01
C SER A 154 -9.80 2.79 1.87
N HIS A 155 -9.58 2.62 3.18
CA HIS A 155 -9.29 3.74 4.08
C HIS A 155 -8.07 4.55 3.63
N THR A 156 -6.95 3.87 3.39
CA THR A 156 -5.70 4.52 2.95
C THR A 156 -5.90 5.27 1.62
N SER A 157 -6.64 4.68 0.69
CA SER A 157 -6.93 5.31 -0.62
C SER A 157 -7.78 6.57 -0.46
N THR A 158 -8.72 6.58 0.49
CA THR A 158 -9.51 7.76 0.84
C THR A 158 -8.63 8.87 1.44
N GLU A 159 -7.72 8.53 2.34
CA GLU A 159 -6.75 9.49 2.90
C GLU A 159 -5.83 10.08 1.82
N VAL A 160 -5.35 9.24 0.89
CA VAL A 160 -4.52 9.71 -0.25
C VAL A 160 -5.31 10.65 -1.15
N ALA A 161 -6.59 10.38 -1.42
CA ALA A 161 -7.44 11.27 -2.20
C ALA A 161 -7.62 12.64 -1.53
N LEU A 162 -7.86 12.67 -0.22
CA LEU A 162 -7.96 13.91 0.55
C LEU A 162 -6.64 14.69 0.56
N ALA A 163 -5.50 14.00 0.71
CA ALA A 163 -4.19 14.62 0.64
C ALA A 163 -3.92 15.23 -0.75
N ALA A 164 -4.31 14.54 -1.82
CA ALA A 164 -4.18 15.04 -3.19
C ALA A 164 -5.04 16.30 -3.43
N GLU A 165 -6.26 16.34 -2.89
CA GLU A 165 -7.13 17.52 -2.94
C GLU A 165 -6.52 18.72 -2.20
N GLN A 166 -5.91 18.48 -1.02
CA GLN A 166 -5.21 19.51 -0.28
C GLN A 166 -3.98 20.05 -1.04
N VAL A 167 -3.21 19.17 -1.69
CA VAL A 167 -2.08 19.57 -2.54
C VAL A 167 -2.57 20.41 -3.73
N ALA A 168 -3.65 20.02 -4.39
CA ALA A 168 -4.23 20.79 -5.48
C ALA A 168 -4.67 22.19 -5.03
N THR A 169 -5.34 22.28 -3.88
CA THR A 169 -5.79 23.55 -3.28
C THR A 169 -4.62 24.45 -2.91
N THR A 170 -3.57 23.88 -2.31
CA THR A 170 -2.35 24.62 -1.95
C THR A 170 -1.65 25.13 -3.21
N THR A 171 -1.57 24.32 -4.25
CA THR A 171 -0.97 24.70 -5.54
C THR A 171 -1.73 25.84 -6.20
N ALA A 172 -3.07 25.80 -6.17
CA ALA A 172 -3.90 26.90 -6.65
C ALA A 172 -3.66 28.21 -5.87
N SER A 173 -3.53 28.13 -4.55
CA SER A 173 -3.22 29.29 -3.70
C SER A 173 -1.83 29.88 -4.00
N VAL A 174 -0.85 29.02 -4.27
CA VAL A 174 0.50 29.44 -4.70
C VAL A 174 0.44 30.16 -6.05
N ALA A 175 -0.33 29.63 -7.01
CA ALA A 175 -0.50 30.28 -8.31
C ALA A 175 -1.14 31.67 -8.18
N GLU A 176 -2.18 31.82 -7.35
CA GLU A 176 -2.79 33.13 -7.04
C GLU A 176 -1.78 34.08 -6.38
N GLY A 177 -0.96 33.58 -5.45
CA GLY A 177 0.11 34.35 -4.82
C GLY A 177 1.16 34.83 -5.81
N MET A 178 1.53 33.98 -6.77
CA MET A 178 2.44 34.34 -7.86
C MET A 178 1.85 35.42 -8.77
N GLU A 179 0.55 35.34 -9.10
CA GLU A 179 -0.12 36.36 -9.91
C GLU A 179 -0.10 37.73 -9.21
N LYS A 180 -0.38 37.76 -7.89
CA LYS A 180 -0.22 38.99 -7.08
C LYS A 180 1.22 39.49 -7.07
N GLN A 181 2.21 38.60 -6.99
CA GLN A 181 3.62 38.98 -7.04
C GLN A 181 4.00 39.61 -8.38
N VAL A 182 3.50 39.08 -9.50
CA VAL A 182 3.70 39.69 -10.82
C VAL A 182 3.10 41.10 -10.87
N GLN A 183 1.89 41.30 -10.34
CA GLN A 183 1.26 42.63 -10.27
C GLN A 183 2.07 43.62 -9.42
N MET A 184 2.59 43.18 -8.27
CA MET A 184 3.45 44.00 -7.42
C MET A 184 4.78 44.38 -8.12
N LEU A 185 5.35 43.46 -8.89
CA LEU A 185 6.56 43.73 -9.68
C LEU A 185 6.30 44.77 -10.77
N GLN A 186 5.17 44.71 -11.47
CA GLN A 186 4.77 45.72 -12.45
C GLN A 186 4.61 47.11 -11.80
N GLY A 187 3.98 47.19 -10.62
CA GLY A 187 3.90 48.45 -9.88
C GLY A 187 5.26 48.98 -9.41
N SER A 188 6.17 48.09 -9.04
CA SER A 188 7.55 48.45 -8.68
C SER A 188 8.33 48.98 -9.88
N GLU A 189 8.17 48.36 -11.05
CA GLU A 189 8.75 48.84 -12.32
C GLU A 189 8.27 50.27 -12.65
N GLN A 190 6.97 50.52 -12.53
CA GLN A 190 6.41 51.85 -12.74
C GLN A 190 6.99 52.89 -11.77
N THR A 191 7.17 52.51 -10.51
CA THR A 191 7.79 53.38 -9.49
C THR A 191 9.26 53.68 -9.84
N LEU A 192 9.99 52.68 -10.33
CA LEU A 192 11.37 52.87 -10.79
C LEU A 192 11.46 53.86 -11.97
N PHE A 193 10.52 53.81 -12.92
CA PHE A 193 10.45 54.81 -13.99
C PHE A 193 10.25 56.24 -13.44
N GLN A 194 9.38 56.42 -12.45
CA GLN A 194 9.21 57.73 -11.80
C GLN A 194 10.47 58.21 -11.07
N VAL A 195 11.19 57.31 -10.41
CA VAL A 195 12.46 57.63 -9.75
C VAL A 195 13.50 58.08 -10.78
N VAL A 196 13.64 57.37 -11.90
CA VAL A 196 14.57 57.73 -12.98
C VAL A 196 14.25 59.13 -13.53
N GLU A 197 12.97 59.45 -13.74
CA GLU A 197 12.58 60.77 -14.23
C GLU A 197 12.86 61.87 -13.19
N THR A 198 12.56 61.61 -11.92
CA THR A 198 12.88 62.54 -10.82
C THR A 198 14.40 62.81 -10.74
N ILE A 199 15.23 61.77 -10.92
CA ILE A 199 16.70 61.93 -10.94
C ILE A 199 17.13 62.83 -12.11
N LYS A 200 16.53 62.71 -13.29
CA LYS A 200 16.82 63.61 -14.42
C LYS A 200 16.45 65.05 -14.10
N GLU A 201 15.27 65.29 -13.52
CA GLU A 201 14.85 66.63 -13.11
C GLU A 201 15.81 67.23 -12.10
N VAL A 202 16.23 66.45 -11.10
CA VAL A 202 17.22 66.87 -10.09
C VAL A 202 18.55 67.22 -10.76
N ASN A 203 19.01 66.43 -11.73
CA ASN A 203 20.24 66.73 -12.47
C ASN A 203 20.13 68.06 -13.25
N GLN A 204 19.02 68.29 -13.96
CA GLN A 204 18.76 69.55 -14.68
C GLN A 204 18.71 70.77 -13.74
N LYS A 205 18.03 70.64 -12.59
CA LYS A 205 17.97 71.69 -11.57
C LYS A 205 19.35 71.97 -10.98
N THR A 206 20.14 70.92 -10.71
CA THR A 206 21.52 71.05 -10.22
C THR A 206 22.40 71.79 -11.23
N GLN A 207 22.26 71.49 -12.52
CA GLN A 207 22.97 72.21 -13.58
C GLN A 207 22.56 73.69 -13.66
N SER A 208 21.27 73.98 -13.48
CA SER A 208 20.76 75.36 -13.46
C SER A 208 21.29 76.14 -12.26
N VAL A 209 21.34 75.52 -11.08
CA VAL A 209 21.93 76.08 -9.86
C VAL A 209 23.43 76.34 -10.06
N TYR A 210 24.16 75.41 -10.70
CA TYR A 210 25.57 75.60 -11.02
C TYR A 210 25.79 76.84 -11.90
N VAL A 211 25.00 77.01 -12.97
CA VAL A 211 25.08 78.20 -13.84
C VAL A 211 24.75 79.48 -13.07
N ALA A 212 23.69 79.49 -12.26
CA ALA A 212 23.32 80.65 -11.44
C ALA A 212 24.40 81.03 -10.41
N SER A 213 25.07 80.03 -9.83
CA SER A 213 26.19 80.23 -8.91
C SER A 213 27.41 80.84 -9.62
N GLN A 214 27.72 80.41 -10.84
CA GLN A 214 28.78 81.01 -11.66
C GLN A 214 28.47 82.49 -11.98
N GLN A 215 27.22 82.80 -12.38
CA GLN A 215 26.80 84.17 -12.63
C GLN A 215 26.89 85.05 -11.38
N SER A 216 26.52 84.51 -10.22
CA SER A 216 26.60 85.22 -8.94
C SER A 216 28.05 85.51 -8.57
N MET A 217 28.97 84.57 -8.82
CA MET A 217 30.40 84.75 -8.60
C MET A 217 30.99 85.82 -9.51
N GLU A 218 30.64 85.82 -10.80
CA GLU A 218 31.04 86.87 -11.75
C GLU A 218 30.53 88.25 -11.31
N THR A 219 29.26 88.35 -10.89
CA THR A 219 28.67 89.61 -10.41
C THR A 219 29.37 90.11 -9.14
N ALA A 220 29.74 89.21 -8.23
CA ALA A 220 30.49 89.57 -7.02
C ALA A 220 31.92 90.06 -7.34
N GLU A 221 32.58 89.46 -8.34
CA GLU A 221 33.89 89.90 -8.83
C GLU A 221 33.81 91.31 -9.44
N GLN A 222 32.80 91.55 -10.30
CA GLN A 222 32.52 92.89 -10.84
C GLN A 222 32.21 93.91 -9.73
N GLY A 223 31.43 93.52 -8.73
CA GLY A 223 31.14 94.35 -7.56
C GLY A 223 32.41 94.71 -6.77
N THR A 224 33.33 93.77 -6.62
CA THR A 224 34.64 93.99 -5.99
C THR A 224 35.45 95.03 -6.76
N TYR A 225 35.47 94.94 -8.10
CA TYR A 225 36.13 95.94 -8.94
C TYR A 225 35.54 97.35 -8.76
N VAL A 226 34.21 97.47 -8.71
CA VAL A 226 33.52 98.76 -8.48
C VAL A 226 33.83 99.32 -7.09
N ILE A 227 33.90 98.48 -6.05
CA ILE A 227 34.29 98.90 -4.70
C ILE A 227 35.73 99.42 -4.71
N ASP A 228 36.67 98.71 -5.34
CA ASP A 228 38.06 99.14 -5.45
C ASP A 228 38.21 100.49 -6.16
N GLU A 229 37.46 100.70 -7.24
CA GLU A 229 37.42 101.99 -7.93
C GLU A 229 36.83 103.09 -7.04
N THR A 230 35.76 102.79 -6.31
CA THR A 230 35.15 103.72 -5.36
C THR A 230 36.12 104.11 -4.25
N ILE A 231 36.91 103.16 -3.73
CA ILE A 231 37.97 103.43 -2.74
C ILE A 231 39.05 104.34 -3.35
N ARG A 232 39.45 104.13 -4.61
CA ARG A 232 40.39 105.02 -5.33
C ARG A 232 39.83 106.43 -5.46
N GLN A 233 38.57 106.58 -5.86
CA GLN A 233 37.90 107.88 -5.96
C GLN A 233 37.78 108.56 -4.59
N MET A 234 37.42 107.83 -3.53
CA MET A 234 37.36 108.36 -2.16
C MET A 234 38.73 108.84 -1.66
N LYS A 235 39.82 108.14 -1.99
CA LYS A 235 41.18 108.63 -1.69
C LYS A 235 41.49 109.93 -2.42
N LYS A 236 41.09 110.06 -3.69
CA LYS A 236 41.25 111.30 -4.47
C LYS A 236 40.45 112.44 -3.86
N VAL A 237 39.19 112.20 -3.48
CA VAL A 237 38.35 113.19 -2.78
C VAL A 237 38.99 113.62 -1.45
N ASN A 238 39.46 112.67 -0.63
CA ASN A 238 40.13 112.98 0.63
C ASN A 238 41.38 113.85 0.42
N GLN A 239 42.18 113.55 -0.60
CA GLN A 239 43.34 114.35 -0.99
C GLN A 239 42.93 115.77 -1.42
N THR A 240 41.92 115.91 -2.29
CA THR A 240 41.41 117.23 -2.72
C THR A 240 40.83 118.03 -1.57
N VAL A 241 40.13 117.39 -0.62
CA VAL A 241 39.64 118.05 0.60
C VAL A 241 40.80 118.53 1.46
N LYS A 242 41.86 117.72 1.61
CA LYS A 242 43.07 118.10 2.34
C LYS A 242 43.78 119.29 1.68
N GLU A 243 43.93 119.27 0.36
CA GLU A 243 44.49 120.38 -0.42
C GLU A 243 43.64 121.65 -0.26
N THR A 244 42.31 121.54 -0.35
CA THR A 244 41.40 122.67 -0.12
C THR A 244 41.55 123.22 1.29
N GLY A 245 41.68 122.36 2.29
CA GLY A 245 41.98 122.76 3.67
C GLY A 245 43.30 123.54 3.78
N THR A 246 44.36 123.11 3.08
CA THR A 246 45.63 123.85 3.03
C THR A 246 45.52 125.19 2.29
N TYR A 247 44.71 125.27 1.23
CA TYR A 247 44.42 126.53 0.56
C TYR A 247 43.68 127.50 1.48
N VAL A 248 42.69 127.03 2.22
CA VAL A 248 41.94 127.85 3.19
C VAL A 248 42.85 128.34 4.31
N THR A 249 43.73 127.49 4.87
CA THR A 249 44.67 127.94 5.92
C THR A 249 45.69 128.93 5.38
N THR A 250 46.20 128.73 4.17
CA THR A 250 47.11 129.66 3.49
C THR A 250 46.41 130.99 3.20
N LEU A 251 45.15 130.95 2.76
CA LEU A 251 44.33 132.14 2.56
C LEU A 251 44.08 132.86 3.89
N ARG A 252 43.79 132.11 4.96
CA ARG A 252 43.65 132.65 6.32
C ARG A 252 44.94 133.34 6.78
N GLN A 253 46.10 132.75 6.51
CA GLN A 253 47.41 133.38 6.77
C GLN A 253 47.63 134.64 5.94
N LYS A 254 47.26 134.64 4.65
CA LYS A 254 47.35 135.83 3.79
C LYS A 254 46.44 136.95 4.32
N ASN A 255 45.20 136.65 4.69
CA ASN A 255 44.30 137.63 5.30
C ASN A 255 44.85 138.16 6.63
N ALA A 256 45.38 137.30 7.50
CA ALA A 256 46.02 137.73 8.75
C ALA A 256 47.23 138.64 8.49
N ARG A 257 48.04 138.38 7.44
CA ARG A 257 49.13 139.28 7.03
C ARG A 257 48.61 140.64 6.55
N ILE A 258 47.50 140.67 5.82
CA ILE A 258 46.86 141.93 5.40
C ILE A 258 46.36 142.70 6.62
N GLU A 259 45.72 142.01 7.58
CA GLU A 259 45.25 142.62 8.83
C GLU A 259 46.40 143.20 9.66
N ILE A 260 47.53 142.50 9.77
CA ILE A 260 48.77 143.02 10.40
C ILE A 260 49.31 144.24 9.64
N CYS A 261 49.28 144.23 8.31
CA CYS A 261 49.70 145.39 7.51
C CYS A 261 48.79 146.60 7.75
N PHE A 262 47.48 146.37 7.81
CA PHE A 262 46.48 147.42 8.02
C PHE A 262 46.51 148.00 9.45
N THR A 263 46.75 147.17 10.47
CA THR A 263 46.95 147.64 11.86
C THR A 263 48.30 148.36 12.05
N ARG A 264 49.31 148.09 11.22
CA ARG A 264 50.61 148.79 11.25
C ARG A 264 50.63 150.07 10.41
N TRP A 265 49.67 150.25 9.49
CA TRP A 265 49.56 151.43 8.64
C TRP A 265 49.45 152.75 9.43
N PRO A 266 48.64 152.87 10.50
CA PRO A 266 48.54 154.11 11.27
C PRO A 266 49.86 154.47 11.99
N THR A 267 50.66 153.48 12.39
CA THR A 267 51.91 153.71 13.14
C THR A 267 53.09 154.18 12.28
N ILE A 268 53.05 153.98 10.95
CA ILE A 268 54.12 154.45 10.05
C ILE A 268 53.92 155.94 9.69
N PHE A 269 52.69 156.45 9.75
CA PHE A 269 52.37 157.84 9.41
C PHE A 269 52.27 158.78 10.63
N SER A 270 52.56 158.31 11.85
CA SER A 270 52.49 159.15 13.08
C SER A 270 53.85 159.49 13.70
N ASN A 271 54.97 159.30 13.00
CA ASN A 271 56.30 159.79 13.40
C ASN A 271 57.01 160.35 12.17
N SER A 272 56.47 161.46 11.67
CA SER A 272 57.23 162.53 11.02
C SER A 272 57.68 163.53 12.08
#